data_AF-A0A9W4KD95-F1
#
_entry.id   AF-A0A9W4KD95-F1
#
_cell.length_a   1.000
_cell.length_b   1.000
_cell.length_c   1.000
_cell.angle_alpha   90.00
_cell.angle_beta   90.00
_cell.angle_gamma   90.00
#
_symmetry.space_group_name_H-M   'P 1'
#
loop_
_entity.id
_entity.type
_entity.pdbx_description
1 polymer ?
#
loop_
_entity_poly.entity_id
_entity_poly.type
_entity_poly.pdbx_seq_one_letter_code
_entity_poly.pdbx_strand_id
1 'polypeptide(L)'
;MSETRLRRLATEPLKANYIPSLRQATPQVLWIGCSDSDSKECTMLNILDDELLVLRNIGNMIIDGDLSCDTTIRHAVVDLQVVALNLLLVRLSYLV
;
A
#
# COMPACT_ATOMS: atom_id res chain seq x y z
N MET A 1 -13.56 18.28 25.83
CA MET A 1 -13.81 17.42 24.66
C MET A 1 -13.92 18.32 23.44
N SER A 2 -12.80 18.62 22.78
CA SER A 2 -12.81 19.44 21.56
C SER A 2 -13.21 18.58 20.37
N GLU A 3 -14.21 19.02 19.60
CA GLU A 3 -14.58 18.42 18.32
C GLU A 3 -13.35 18.37 17.41
N THR A 4 -12.79 17.18 17.22
CA THR A 4 -11.79 16.95 16.19
C THR A 4 -12.49 17.10 14.85
N ARG A 5 -12.35 18.28 14.24
CA ARG A 5 -12.85 18.63 12.92
C ARG A 5 -12.32 17.60 11.93
N LEU A 6 -13.10 16.56 11.63
CA LEU A 6 -12.82 15.59 10.58
C LEU A 6 -12.72 16.38 9.28
N ARG A 7 -11.51 16.68 8.84
CA ARG A 7 -11.28 17.24 7.51
C ARG A 7 -11.80 16.17 6.54
N ARG A 8 -12.87 16.48 5.81
CA ARG A 8 -13.27 15.64 4.67
C ARG A 8 -12.10 15.68 3.70
N LEU A 9 -11.34 14.60 3.67
CA LEU A 9 -10.36 14.37 2.62
C LEU A 9 -11.14 14.20 1.32
N ALA A 10 -10.79 14.98 0.31
CA ALA A 10 -11.31 14.80 -1.03
C ALA A 10 -10.54 13.64 -1.68
N THR A 11 -11.26 12.78 -2.40
CA THR A 11 -10.65 11.70 -3.19
C THR A 11 -10.50 12.17 -4.62
N GLU A 12 -9.31 12.04 -5.17
CA GLU A 12 -9.05 12.25 -6.59
C GLU A 12 -8.79 10.90 -7.27
N PRO A 13 -9.31 10.66 -8.48
CA PRO A 13 -8.97 9.47 -9.24
C PRO A 13 -7.45 9.38 -9.46
N LEU A 14 -6.90 8.19 -9.23
CA LEU A 14 -5.49 7.96 -9.48
C LEU A 14 -5.22 8.05 -10.99
N LYS A 15 -4.20 8.80 -11.39
CA LYS A 15 -3.76 8.84 -12.79
C LYS A 15 -3.21 7.47 -13.20
N ALA A 16 -3.42 7.10 -14.46
CA ALA A 16 -2.77 5.92 -15.02
C ALA A 16 -1.25 6.03 -14.88
N ASN A 17 -0.57 4.91 -14.55
CA ASN A 17 0.88 4.86 -14.31
C ASN A 17 1.36 5.82 -13.22
N TYR A 18 0.53 6.09 -12.20
CA TYR A 18 0.94 6.88 -11.04
C TYR A 18 2.19 6.32 -10.37
N ILE A 19 2.29 4.99 -10.31
CA ILE A 19 3.51 4.26 -10.00
C ILE A 19 3.96 3.61 -11.33
N PRO A 20 5.07 4.05 -11.93
CA PRO A 20 5.56 3.45 -13.15
C PRO A 20 6.22 2.10 -12.85
N SER A 21 5.92 1.09 -13.68
CA SER A 21 6.69 -0.15 -13.73
C SER A 21 8.07 0.13 -14.33
N LEU A 22 9.13 -0.38 -13.69
CA LEU A 22 10.52 -0.32 -14.17
C LEU A 22 10.89 -1.54 -15.01
N ARG A 23 10.00 -2.55 -15.07
CA ARG A 23 10.20 -3.86 -15.69
C ARG A 23 11.42 -4.60 -15.13
N GLN A 24 11.61 -4.51 -13.82
CA GLN A 24 12.71 -5.18 -13.11
C GLN A 24 12.14 -6.18 -12.11
N ALA A 25 12.75 -7.36 -12.00
CA ALA A 25 12.32 -8.41 -11.06
C ALA A 25 12.85 -8.13 -9.64
N THR A 26 12.56 -6.95 -9.11
CA THR A 26 13.00 -6.48 -7.80
C THR A 26 11.97 -5.53 -7.21
N PRO A 27 11.54 -5.72 -5.94
CA PRO A 27 10.54 -4.85 -5.34
C PRO A 27 10.98 -3.39 -5.31
N GLN A 28 10.16 -2.51 -5.88
CA GLN A 28 10.39 -1.06 -5.90
C GLN A 28 9.43 -0.31 -4.97
N VAL A 29 8.33 -0.96 -4.61
CA VAL A 29 7.25 -0.37 -3.83
C VAL A 29 6.84 -1.32 -2.71
N LEU A 30 6.74 -0.79 -1.49
CA LEU A 30 6.01 -1.45 -0.40
C LEU A 30 4.55 -0.99 -0.43
N TRP A 31 3.65 -1.96 -0.56
CA TRP A 31 2.22 -1.79 -0.52
C TRP A 31 1.62 -2.36 0.76
N ILE A 32 0.76 -1.59 1.42
CA ILE A 32 0.06 -2.02 2.64
C ILE A 32 -1.43 -2.12 2.33
N GLY A 33 -1.89 -3.36 2.18
CA GLY A 33 -3.25 -3.70 1.79
C GLY A 33 -4.10 -4.24 2.94
N CYS A 34 -5.41 -4.30 2.72
CA CYS A 34 -6.33 -4.96 3.65
C CYS A 34 -6.39 -6.45 3.31
N SER A 35 -6.38 -7.33 4.31
CA SER A 35 -6.53 -8.78 4.09
C SER A 35 -7.86 -9.20 3.46
N ASP A 36 -8.87 -8.32 3.49
CA ASP A 36 -10.23 -8.55 2.95
C ASP A 36 -10.39 -8.10 1.49
N SER A 37 -9.32 -7.63 0.83
CA SER A 37 -9.38 -7.28 -0.60
C SER A 37 -9.25 -8.50 -1.52
N ASP A 38 -10.24 -8.73 -2.39
CA ASP A 38 -10.19 -9.82 -3.38
C ASP A 38 -9.32 -9.51 -4.61
N SER A 39 -8.84 -8.27 -4.71
CA SER A 39 -8.02 -7.79 -5.83
C SER A 39 -6.54 -7.83 -5.49
N LYS A 40 -5.74 -8.21 -6.49
CA LYS A 40 -4.28 -8.07 -6.44
C LYS A 40 -3.88 -6.63 -6.75
N GLU A 41 -2.98 -6.09 -5.95
CA GLU A 41 -2.65 -4.68 -5.99
C GLU A 41 -1.74 -4.34 -7.17
N CYS A 42 -0.91 -5.28 -7.62
CA CYS A 42 -0.16 -5.21 -8.88
C CYS A 42 -1.08 -4.99 -10.09
N THR A 43 -2.24 -5.67 -10.14
CA THR A 43 -3.21 -5.56 -11.23
C THR A 43 -3.89 -4.19 -11.23
N MET A 44 -4.19 -3.65 -10.05
CA MET A 44 -4.74 -2.30 -9.91
C MET A 44 -3.75 -1.21 -10.34
N LEU A 45 -2.47 -1.41 -10.04
CA LEU A 45 -1.39 -0.46 -10.36
C LEU A 45 -0.82 -0.63 -11.78
N ASN A 46 -1.17 -1.73 -12.46
CA ASN A 46 -0.61 -2.12 -13.76
C ASN A 46 0.94 -2.21 -13.73
N ILE A 47 1.47 -2.86 -12.69
CA ILE A 47 2.90 -3.17 -12.52
C ILE A 47 3.13 -4.68 -12.38
N LEU A 48 4.38 -5.14 -12.47
CA LEU A 48 4.70 -6.56 -12.30
C LEU A 48 4.61 -6.98 -10.82
N ASP A 49 4.21 -8.23 -10.56
CA ASP A 49 4.12 -8.78 -9.20
C ASP A 49 5.47 -8.67 -8.46
N ASP A 50 6.58 -8.92 -9.16
CA ASP A 50 7.94 -8.88 -8.60
C ASP A 50 8.42 -7.46 -8.24
N GLU A 51 7.72 -6.41 -8.71
CA GLU A 51 8.02 -5.01 -8.41
C GLU A 51 7.34 -4.52 -7.12
N LEU A 52 6.50 -5.37 -6.50
CA LEU A 52 5.69 -5.01 -5.35
C LEU A 52 6.02 -5.93 -4.16
N LEU A 53 6.40 -5.34 -3.04
CA LEU A 53 6.38 -6.02 -1.74
C LEU A 53 5.05 -5.70 -1.06
N VAL A 54 4.28 -6.71 -0.67
CA VAL A 54 2.92 -6.52 -0.14
C VAL A 54 2.82 -6.97 1.31
N LEU A 55 2.37 -6.07 2.18
CA LEU A 55 1.94 -6.35 3.55
C LEU A 55 0.42 -6.27 3.61
N ARG A 56 -0.26 -7.37 3.94
CA ARG A 56 -1.73 -7.37 4.14
C ARG A 56 -2.08 -7.68 5.57
N ASN A 57 -2.84 -6.80 6.21
CA ASN A 57 -3.42 -7.04 7.52
C ASN A 57 -4.85 -6.49 7.60
N ILE A 58 -5.55 -6.79 8.71
CA ILE A 58 -6.92 -6.34 8.90
C ILE A 58 -6.92 -4.81 9.03
N GLY A 59 -7.63 -4.15 8.11
CA GLY A 59 -7.76 -2.70 8.11
C GLY A 59 -6.52 -1.95 7.63
N ASN A 60 -5.56 -2.62 6.97
CA ASN A 60 -4.36 -2.01 6.37
C ASN A 60 -3.63 -1.05 7.33
N MET A 61 -3.48 -1.48 8.57
CA MET A 61 -2.96 -0.68 9.69
C MET A 61 -1.46 -0.94 9.90
N ILE A 62 -0.75 0.08 10.35
CA ILE A 62 0.59 -0.09 10.92
C ILE A 62 0.43 0.25 12.40
N ILE A 63 0.67 -0.72 13.26
CA ILE A 63 0.51 -0.58 14.70
C ILE A 63 1.90 -0.59 15.34
N ASP A 64 2.17 0.38 16.20
CA ASP A 64 3.43 0.45 16.94
C ASP A 64 3.62 -0.82 17.79
N GLY A 65 4.81 -1.43 17.69
CA GLY A 65 5.13 -2.70 18.35
C GLY A 65 4.61 -3.96 17.65
N ASP A 66 3.96 -3.86 16.48
CA ASP A 66 3.70 -5.03 15.64
C ASP A 66 4.99 -5.45 14.93
N LEU A 67 5.59 -6.53 15.43
CA LEU A 67 6.82 -7.10 14.86
C LEU A 67 6.69 -7.43 13.37
N SER A 68 5.51 -7.84 12.90
CA SER A 68 5.30 -8.19 11.48
C SER A 68 5.37 -6.96 10.59
N CYS A 69 4.76 -5.86 11.03
CA CYS A 69 4.84 -4.58 10.35
C CYS A 69 6.28 -4.05 10.39
N ASP A 70 6.90 -4.04 11.57
CA ASP A 70 8.26 -3.51 11.77
C ASP A 70 9.30 -4.25 10.94
N THR A 71 9.25 -5.59 10.95
CA THR A 71 10.19 -6.42 10.18
C THR A 71 9.99 -6.27 8.68
N THR A 72 8.75 -6.18 8.22
CA THR A 72 8.43 -6.00 6.80
C THR A 72 8.90 -4.64 6.29
N ILE A 73 8.60 -3.57 7.04
CA ILE A 73 9.03 -2.21 6.71
C ILE A 73 10.55 -2.12 6.75
N ARG A 74 11.19 -2.70 7.76
CA ARG A 74 12.65 -2.74 7.85
C ARG A 74 13.26 -3.47 6.66
N HIS A 75 12.75 -4.63 6.29
CA HIS A 75 13.22 -5.38 5.13
C HIS A 75 13.07 -4.56 3.83
N ALA A 76 11.91 -3.92 3.65
CA ALA A 76 11.64 -3.08 2.48
C ALA A 76 12.64 -1.91 2.37
N VAL A 77 12.89 -1.19 3.46
CA VAL A 77 13.70 0.03 3.45
C VAL A 77 15.20 -0.26 3.54
N VAL A 78 15.60 -1.19 4.40
CA VAL A 78 17.02 -1.46 4.70
C VAL A 78 17.62 -2.45 3.71
N ASP A 79 16.94 -3.55 3.44
CA ASP A 79 17.51 -4.64 2.63
C ASP A 79 17.19 -4.45 1.14
N LEU A 80 15.94 -4.14 0.80
CA LEU A 80 15.48 -3.97 -0.58
C LEU A 80 15.64 -2.54 -1.11
N GLN A 81 15.83 -1.57 -0.21
CA GLN A 81 15.95 -0.14 -0.55
C GLN A 81 14.82 0.37 -1.45
N VAL A 82 13.57 -0.04 -1.18
CA VAL A 82 12.41 0.38 -1.97
C VAL A 82 12.31 1.91 -2.03
N VAL A 83 11.98 2.43 -3.20
CA VAL A 83 12.05 3.88 -3.48
C VAL A 83 10.74 4.59 -3.15
N ALA A 84 9.62 3.85 -3.10
CA ALA A 84 8.31 4.41 -2.81
C ALA A 84 7.54 3.58 -1.77
N LEU A 85 7.06 4.26 -0.72
CA LEU A 85 6.12 3.70 0.25
C LEU A 85 4.73 4.28 -0.03
N ASN A 86 3.77 3.43 -0.39
CA ASN A 86 2.41 3.87 -0.69
C ASN A 86 1.39 3.16 0.22
N LEU A 87 0.61 3.96 0.95
CA LEU A 87 -0.55 3.51 1.71
C LEU A 87 -1.80 3.87 0.90
N LEU A 88 -2.30 2.95 0.07
CA LEU A 88 -3.56 3.19 -0.63
C LEU A 88 -4.71 2.59 0.17
N LEU A 89 -5.50 3.47 0.80
CA LEU A 89 -6.81 3.09 1.31
C LEU A 89 -7.76 3.02 0.12
N VAL A 90 -7.76 1.89 -0.60
CA VAL A 90 -8.78 1.63 -1.62
C VAL A 90 -10.10 1.50 -0.87
N ARG A 91 -10.88 2.58 -0.82
CA ARG A 91 -12.31 2.42 -0.57
C ARG A 91 -12.85 1.70 -1.79
N LEU A 92 -12.90 0.38 -1.74
CA LEU A 92 -13.64 -0.47 -2.68
C LEU A 92 -15.10 -0.05 -2.56
N SER A 93 -15.48 1.02 -3.25
CA SER A 93 -16.88 1.41 -3.41
C SER A 93 -17.60 0.50 -4.42
N TYR A 94 -17.02 -0.69 -4.68
CA TYR A 94 -17.46 -1.70 -5.65
C TYR A 94 -17.42 -3.12 -5.07
N LEU A 95 -17.55 -3.28 -3.75
CA LEU A 95 -17.75 -4.59 -3.13
C LEU A 95 -18.42 -4.48 -1.75
N VAL A 96 -19.45 -3.63 -1.64
CA VAL A 96 -20.69 -3.85 -0.86
C VAL A 96 -21.81 -3.05 -1.52
#